data_AF-A0A662G1W2-F1
#
_entry.id   AF-A0A662G1W2-F1
#
_cell.length_a   1.000
_cell.length_b   1.000
_cell.length_c   1.000
_cell.angle_alpha   90.00
_cell.angle_beta   90.00
_cell.angle_gamma   90.00
#
_symmetry.space_group_name_H-M   'P 1'
#
loop_
_entity.id
_entity.type
_entity.pdbx_description
1 polymer ?
#
loop_
_entity_poly.entity_id
_entity_poly.type
_entity_poly.pdbx_seq_one_letter_code
_entity_poly.pdbx_strand_id
1 'polypeptide(L)'
;MRFGIQPLMFNEVIRFILKEGLDISKFNFLEICERVLKEGFKHVELSLDTVYVVPTSLDEEIIRKLIELKDTQGISYSVHLPIWSIELASPNKHIRRASVESIVESINISSPLEPECYVLHPTGALAAEFSRLNLPPAAREMISNYILLRASECMEEIISKSEVSPQLLAIE
;
A
#
# COMPACT_ATOMS: atom_id res chain seq x y z
N MET A 1 15.26 9.99 -5.15
CA MET A 1 15.17 9.18 -3.92
C MET A 1 15.18 10.13 -2.74
N ARG A 2 14.06 10.23 -2.00
CA ARG A 2 13.97 11.04 -0.79
C ARG A 2 14.20 10.16 0.44
N PHE A 3 14.78 10.76 1.48
CA PHE A 3 14.78 10.14 2.79
C PHE A 3 13.44 10.48 3.47
N GLY A 4 12.71 9.44 3.87
CA GLY A 4 11.39 9.56 4.48
C GLY A 4 11.18 8.51 5.57
N ILE A 5 9.96 8.45 6.08
CA ILE A 5 9.56 7.45 7.07
C ILE A 5 8.20 6.85 6.67
N GLN A 6 8.06 5.53 6.86
CA GLN A 6 6.77 4.87 6.94
C GLN A 6 6.36 4.93 8.42
N PRO A 7 5.45 5.83 8.80
CA PRO A 7 5.20 6.09 10.22
C PRO A 7 4.26 5.06 10.85
N LEU A 8 3.69 4.18 10.02
CA LEU A 8 2.69 3.22 10.43
C LEU A 8 3.32 1.88 10.77
N MET A 9 3.85 1.79 11.98
CA MET A 9 4.04 0.50 12.63
C MET A 9 2.75 0.15 13.39
N PHE A 10 2.29 -1.10 13.35
CA PHE A 10 1.04 -1.51 14.03
C PHE A 10 1.00 -1.09 15.52
N ASN A 11 2.15 -1.08 16.19
CA ASN A 11 2.29 -0.60 17.56
C ASN A 11 1.97 0.90 17.75
N GLU A 12 2.26 1.75 16.76
CA GLU A 12 1.90 3.17 16.79
C GLU A 12 0.40 3.39 16.66
N VAL A 13 -0.24 2.62 15.77
CA VAL A 13 -1.71 2.62 15.61
C VAL A 13 -2.38 2.19 16.91
N ILE A 14 -1.92 1.10 17.53
CA ILE A 14 -2.45 0.64 18.82
C ILE A 14 -2.24 1.69 19.92
N ARG A 15 -1.07 2.35 19.99
CA ARG A 15 -0.81 3.44 20.96
C ARG A 15 -1.78 4.60 20.77
N PHE A 16 -2.06 4.99 19.53
CA PHE A 16 -3.04 6.02 19.21
C PHE A 16 -4.44 5.65 19.71
N ILE A 17 -4.90 4.43 19.38
CA ILE A 17 -6.21 3.92 19.76
C ILE A 17 -6.37 3.84 21.28
N LEU A 18 -5.32 3.41 22.00
CA LEU A 18 -5.32 3.34 23.47
C LEU A 18 -5.46 4.71 24.12
N LYS A 19 -4.85 5.76 23.54
CA LYS A 19 -4.98 7.14 24.02
C LYS A 19 -6.40 7.68 23.83
N GLU A 20 -7.06 7.28 22.75
CA GLU A 20 -8.39 7.77 22.35
C GLU A 20 -9.57 6.98 22.92
N GLY A 21 -9.31 6.01 23.81
CA GLY A 21 -10.33 5.26 24.54
C GLY A 21 -10.78 3.95 23.88
N LEU A 22 -9.90 3.27 23.15
CA LEU A 22 -10.20 2.03 22.38
C LEU A 22 -11.19 2.23 21.22
N ASP A 23 -11.19 3.43 20.63
CA ASP A 23 -11.99 3.72 19.45
C ASP A 23 -11.09 3.82 18.20
N ILE A 24 -11.10 2.75 17.42
CA ILE A 24 -10.31 2.64 16.20
C ILE A 24 -10.74 3.63 15.11
N SER A 25 -12.00 4.08 15.12
CA SER A 25 -12.55 4.97 14.09
C SER A 25 -11.95 6.39 14.10
N LYS A 26 -11.28 6.76 15.20
CA LYS A 26 -10.64 8.07 15.36
C LYS A 26 -9.25 8.16 14.72
N PHE A 27 -8.68 7.03 14.32
CA PHE A 27 -7.36 7.01 13.70
C PHE A 27 -7.39 7.64 12.30
N ASN A 28 -6.47 8.56 12.03
CA ASN A 28 -6.26 9.13 10.70
C ASN A 28 -4.78 9.47 10.45
N PHE A 29 -4.39 9.58 9.18
CA PHE A 29 -3.01 9.88 8.80
C PHE A 29 -2.56 11.31 9.08
N LEU A 30 -3.48 12.24 9.26
CA LEU A 30 -3.13 13.66 9.40
C LEU A 30 -2.28 13.90 10.65
N GLU A 31 -2.72 13.40 11.82
CA GLU A 31 -1.97 13.60 13.07
C GLU A 31 -0.57 12.96 12.99
N ILE A 32 -0.47 11.81 12.31
CA ILE A 32 0.81 11.16 12.08
C ILE A 32 1.71 12.02 11.19
N CYS A 33 1.20 12.53 10.07
CA CYS A 33 1.97 13.37 9.15
C CYS A 33 2.46 14.66 9.85
N GLU A 34 1.60 15.30 10.64
CA GLU A 34 1.97 16.46 11.44
C GLU A 34 3.06 16.15 12.48
N ARG A 35 2.98 15.00 13.15
CA ARG A 35 4.00 14.56 14.12
C ARG A 35 5.35 14.34 13.42
N VAL A 36 5.34 13.62 12.32
CA VAL A 36 6.54 13.28 11.54
C VAL A 36 7.21 14.53 10.97
N LEU A 37 6.43 15.53 10.55
CA LEU A 37 6.94 16.84 10.15
C LEU A 37 7.64 17.57 11.30
N LYS A 38 7.09 17.52 12.51
CA LYS A 38 7.73 18.10 13.72
C LYS A 38 9.05 17.42 14.06
N GLU A 39 9.19 16.14 13.72
CA GLU A 39 10.44 15.37 13.87
C GLU A 39 11.46 15.65 12.75
N GLY A 40 11.10 16.44 11.73
CA GLY A 40 12.01 16.92 10.69
C GLY A 40 11.95 16.14 9.37
N PHE A 41 11.13 15.10 9.27
CA PHE A 41 10.92 14.39 8.01
C PHE A 41 10.07 15.22 7.05
N LYS A 42 10.38 15.12 5.75
CA LYS A 42 9.68 15.83 4.67
C LYS A 42 9.05 14.89 3.63
N HIS A 43 9.16 13.59 3.86
CA HIS A 43 8.56 12.57 3.02
C HIS A 43 7.95 11.49 3.91
N VAL A 44 6.72 11.09 3.61
CA VAL A 44 5.96 10.13 4.39
C VAL A 44 5.39 9.06 3.47
N GLU A 45 5.63 7.81 3.82
CA GLU A 45 4.99 6.68 3.14
C GLU A 45 3.67 6.33 3.85
N LEU A 46 2.56 6.46 3.13
CA LEU A 46 1.22 6.14 3.64
C LEU A 46 0.92 4.66 3.36
N SER A 47 0.53 3.90 4.37
CA SER A 47 0.18 2.47 4.22
C SER A 47 -1.32 2.30 4.03
N LEU A 48 -1.75 1.91 2.83
CA LEU A 48 -3.16 1.88 2.46
C LEU A 48 -3.91 0.64 2.98
N ASP A 49 -3.21 -0.32 3.58
CA ASP A 49 -3.84 -1.39 4.36
C ASP A 49 -4.79 -0.83 5.44
N THR A 50 -4.48 0.35 6.00
CA THR A 50 -5.31 0.92 7.06
C THR A 50 -6.68 1.38 6.60
N VAL A 51 -6.91 1.62 5.32
CA VAL A 51 -8.25 1.98 4.82
C VAL A 51 -9.23 0.82 5.04
N TYR A 52 -8.76 -0.43 4.96
CA TYR A 52 -9.59 -1.61 5.20
C TYR A 52 -9.81 -1.94 6.68
N VAL A 53 -8.98 -1.40 7.57
CA VAL A 53 -9.11 -1.58 9.03
C VAL A 53 -9.83 -0.38 9.66
N VAL A 54 -9.56 0.83 9.14
CA VAL A 54 -10.07 2.12 9.59
C VAL A 54 -10.50 2.91 8.34
N PRO A 55 -11.76 2.77 7.89
CA PRO A 55 -12.23 3.44 6.67
C PRO A 55 -12.11 4.97 6.70
N THR A 56 -12.15 5.59 7.88
CA THR A 56 -11.97 7.03 8.10
C THR A 56 -10.51 7.49 8.05
N SER A 57 -9.54 6.59 7.86
CA SER A 57 -8.12 6.94 7.91
C SER A 57 -7.66 7.83 6.75
N LEU A 58 -8.31 7.73 5.58
CA LEU A 58 -8.08 8.52 4.37
C LEU A 58 -9.40 8.87 3.66
N ASP A 59 -10.38 9.36 4.40
CA ASP A 59 -11.58 9.92 3.76
C ASP A 59 -11.28 11.23 3.01
N GLU A 60 -12.28 11.76 2.30
CA GLU A 60 -12.15 12.99 1.51
C GLU A 60 -11.68 14.19 2.34
N GLU A 61 -12.08 14.28 3.62
CA GLU A 61 -11.67 15.37 4.51
C GLU A 61 -10.17 15.24 4.85
N ILE A 62 -9.72 14.02 5.18
CA ILE A 62 -8.30 13.75 5.46
C ILE A 62 -7.44 13.98 4.22
N ILE A 63 -7.85 13.50 3.05
CA ILE A 63 -7.13 13.74 1.78
C ILE A 63 -6.97 15.24 1.54
N ARG A 64 -8.03 16.04 1.70
CA ARG A 64 -7.96 17.50 1.54
C ARG A 64 -6.93 18.14 2.50
N LYS A 65 -6.89 17.70 3.75
CA LYS A 65 -5.92 18.22 4.74
C LYS A 65 -4.49 17.77 4.44
N LEU A 66 -4.28 16.57 3.91
CA LEU A 66 -2.96 16.11 3.47
C LEU A 66 -2.45 16.89 2.24
N ILE A 67 -3.34 17.28 1.32
CA ILE A 67 -3.01 18.19 0.20
C ILE A 67 -2.59 19.56 0.76
N GLU A 68 -3.36 20.14 1.68
CA GLU A 68 -3.01 21.40 2.33
C GLU A 68 -1.65 21.33 3.04
N LEU A 69 -1.36 20.21 3.70
CA LEU A 69 -0.07 19.98 4.33
C LEU A 69 1.08 19.93 3.32
N LYS A 70 0.88 19.27 2.17
CA LYS A 70 1.84 19.24 1.05
C LYS A 70 2.13 20.65 0.54
N ASP A 71 1.08 21.42 0.26
CA ASP A 71 1.20 22.76 -0.32
C ASP A 71 1.82 23.77 0.65
N THR A 72 1.48 23.69 1.94
CA THR A 72 1.91 24.70 2.93
C THR A 72 3.21 24.35 3.63
N GLN A 73 3.53 23.06 3.82
CA GLN A 73 4.71 22.61 4.60
C GLN A 73 5.78 21.91 3.75
N GLY A 74 5.52 21.71 2.46
CA GLY A 74 6.43 21.05 1.52
C GLY A 74 6.67 19.58 1.83
N ILE A 75 5.70 18.90 2.44
CA ILE A 75 5.74 17.44 2.62
C ILE A 75 5.45 16.75 1.28
N SER A 76 6.00 15.56 1.10
CA SER A 76 5.76 14.70 -0.07
C SER A 76 5.34 13.32 0.40
N TYR A 77 4.67 12.56 -0.47
CA TYR A 77 4.12 11.26 -0.13
C TYR A 77 4.61 10.16 -1.08
N SER A 78 4.87 8.98 -0.55
CA SER A 78 4.74 7.72 -1.28
C SER A 78 3.55 6.95 -0.71
N VAL A 79 3.04 5.99 -1.47
CA VAL A 79 1.91 5.16 -1.05
C VAL A 79 2.34 3.72 -1.07
N HIS A 80 2.35 3.07 0.08
CA HIS A 80 2.46 1.63 0.15
C HIS A 80 1.07 1.04 -0.06
N LEU A 81 0.88 0.37 -1.20
CA LEU A 81 -0.39 -0.27 -1.53
C LEU A 81 -0.66 -1.45 -0.59
N PRO A 82 -1.94 -1.85 -0.43
CA PRO A 82 -2.32 -2.92 0.48
C PRO A 82 -1.57 -4.23 0.20
N ILE A 83 -1.16 -4.91 1.28
CA ILE A 83 -0.52 -6.23 1.25
C ILE A 83 -1.26 -7.26 2.12
N TRP A 84 -2.10 -6.81 3.07
CA TRP A 84 -2.83 -7.71 3.95
C TRP A 84 -3.95 -8.40 3.20
N SER A 85 -3.83 -9.74 3.11
CA SER A 85 -4.77 -10.60 2.36
C SER A 85 -4.84 -10.32 0.86
N ILE A 86 -3.86 -9.61 0.31
CA ILE A 86 -3.68 -9.37 -1.13
C ILE A 86 -2.75 -10.43 -1.69
N GLU A 87 -3.13 -11.06 -2.80
CA GLU A 87 -2.31 -12.08 -3.48
C GLU A 87 -2.56 -12.04 -4.99
N LEU A 88 -1.84 -11.16 -5.68
CA LEU A 88 -1.93 -10.97 -7.13
C LEU A 88 -1.43 -12.20 -7.91
N ALA A 89 -0.53 -12.99 -7.33
CA ALA A 89 -0.03 -14.21 -7.93
C ALA A 89 -0.87 -15.46 -7.60
N SER A 90 -2.01 -15.30 -6.90
CA SER A 90 -2.81 -16.44 -6.43
C SER A 90 -3.24 -17.35 -7.58
N PRO A 91 -3.21 -18.69 -7.45
CA PRO A 91 -3.83 -19.57 -8.43
C PRO A 91 -5.36 -19.40 -8.46
N ASN A 92 -5.95 -18.91 -7.37
CA ASN A 92 -7.38 -18.66 -7.28
C ASN A 92 -7.74 -17.31 -7.95
N LYS A 93 -8.42 -17.38 -9.09
CA LYS A 93 -8.85 -16.18 -9.85
C LYS A 93 -9.75 -15.23 -9.05
N HIS A 94 -10.50 -15.73 -8.07
CA HIS A 94 -11.38 -14.88 -7.25
C HIS A 94 -10.56 -14.01 -6.30
N ILE A 95 -9.48 -14.56 -5.74
CA ILE A 95 -8.53 -13.81 -4.91
C ILE A 95 -7.83 -12.74 -5.75
N ARG A 96 -7.35 -13.12 -6.95
CA ARG A 96 -6.71 -12.16 -7.86
C ARG A 96 -7.62 -10.99 -8.22
N ARG A 97 -8.87 -11.26 -8.58
CA ARG A 97 -9.84 -10.20 -8.91
C ARG A 97 -10.07 -9.24 -7.75
N ALA A 98 -10.31 -9.78 -6.55
CA ALA A 98 -10.49 -8.96 -5.35
C ALA A 98 -9.22 -8.15 -5.03
N SER A 99 -8.05 -8.77 -5.17
CA SER A 99 -6.75 -8.11 -4.97
C SER A 99 -6.56 -6.93 -5.93
N VAL A 100 -6.82 -7.14 -7.24
CA VAL A 100 -6.75 -6.06 -8.25
C VAL A 100 -7.72 -4.93 -7.91
N GLU A 101 -8.97 -5.25 -7.55
CA GLU A 101 -9.99 -4.25 -7.18
C GLU A 101 -9.54 -3.41 -5.98
N SER A 102 -9.01 -4.04 -4.93
CA SER A 102 -8.49 -3.34 -3.75
C SER A 102 -7.29 -2.44 -4.05
N ILE A 103 -6.36 -2.89 -4.91
CA ILE A 103 -5.23 -2.07 -5.34
C ILE A 103 -5.70 -0.85 -6.15
N VAL A 104 -6.60 -1.06 -7.12
CA VAL A 104 -7.14 0.03 -7.96
C VAL A 104 -7.88 1.05 -7.10
N GLU A 105 -8.71 0.59 -6.15
CA GLU A 105 -9.38 1.46 -5.17
C GLU A 105 -8.37 2.31 -4.40
N SER A 106 -7.30 1.69 -3.88
CA SER A 106 -6.27 2.38 -3.09
C SER A 106 -5.50 3.43 -3.92
N ILE A 107 -5.19 3.13 -5.18
CA ILE A 107 -4.59 4.10 -6.11
C ILE A 107 -5.55 5.27 -6.32
N ASN A 108 -6.82 5.01 -6.57
CA ASN A 108 -7.80 6.06 -6.82
C ASN A 108 -7.99 6.98 -5.61
N ILE A 109 -8.12 6.41 -4.40
CA ILE A 109 -8.26 7.16 -3.14
C ILE A 109 -7.07 8.12 -2.93
N SER A 110 -5.85 7.65 -3.20
CA SER A 110 -4.63 8.40 -2.91
C SER A 110 -4.09 9.22 -4.08
N SER A 111 -4.62 9.04 -5.29
CA SER A 111 -4.24 9.79 -6.49
C SER A 111 -4.28 11.32 -6.33
N PRO A 112 -5.22 11.95 -5.60
CA PRO A 112 -5.23 13.40 -5.43
C PRO A 112 -4.02 13.95 -4.65
N LEU A 113 -3.31 13.09 -3.91
CA LEU A 113 -2.08 13.46 -3.20
C LEU A 113 -0.89 13.62 -4.15
N GLU A 114 -1.02 13.10 -5.38
CA GLU A 114 0.05 12.97 -6.39
C GLU A 114 1.33 12.39 -5.75
N PRO A 115 1.28 11.12 -5.27
CA PRO A 115 2.43 10.52 -4.62
C PRO A 115 3.59 10.35 -5.61
N GLU A 116 4.83 10.38 -5.11
CA GLU A 116 6.02 10.20 -5.93
C GLU A 116 6.13 8.78 -6.49
N CYS A 117 5.57 7.79 -5.78
CA CYS A 117 5.41 6.43 -6.24
C CYS A 117 4.34 5.68 -5.42
N TYR A 118 3.91 4.56 -5.98
CA TYR A 118 3.12 3.52 -5.33
C TYR A 118 3.99 2.28 -5.17
N VAL A 119 4.24 1.86 -3.94
CA VAL A 119 4.91 0.60 -3.65
C VAL A 119 3.91 -0.53 -3.79
N LEU A 120 4.20 -1.50 -4.67
CA LEU A 120 3.36 -2.64 -4.98
C LEU A 120 4.15 -3.93 -4.76
N HIS A 121 3.51 -4.90 -4.10
CA HIS A 121 4.02 -6.26 -3.96
C HIS A 121 3.30 -7.17 -4.97
N PRO A 122 3.94 -7.58 -6.08
CA PRO A 122 3.29 -8.42 -7.10
C PRO A 122 3.07 -9.86 -6.62
N THR A 123 3.81 -10.27 -5.60
CA THR A 123 3.76 -11.61 -5.02
C THR A 123 3.68 -11.52 -3.50
N GLY A 124 2.85 -12.35 -2.89
CA GLY A 124 2.64 -12.34 -1.44
C GLY A 124 3.21 -13.55 -0.70
N ALA A 125 2.61 -13.82 0.46
CA ALA A 125 3.00 -14.91 1.35
C ALA A 125 3.01 -16.28 0.65
N LEU A 126 2.12 -16.51 -0.33
CA LEU A 126 2.07 -17.78 -1.03
C LEU A 126 3.34 -18.05 -1.86
N ALA A 127 3.87 -17.02 -2.53
CA ALA A 127 5.12 -17.16 -3.27
C ALA A 127 6.29 -17.46 -2.32
N ALA A 128 6.28 -16.86 -1.13
CA ALA A 128 7.25 -17.15 -0.07
C ALA A 128 7.12 -18.59 0.47
N GLU A 129 5.90 -19.13 0.59
CA GLU A 129 5.72 -20.55 0.93
C GLU A 129 6.31 -21.48 -0.13
N PHE A 130 6.04 -21.21 -1.41
CA PHE A 130 6.57 -22.03 -2.50
C PHE A 130 8.09 -21.97 -2.61
N SER A 131 8.71 -20.82 -2.34
CA SER A 131 10.17 -20.67 -2.40
C SER A 131 10.90 -21.47 -1.31
N ARG A 132 10.22 -21.76 -0.19
CA ARG A 132 10.75 -22.59 0.91
C ARG A 132 10.65 -24.09 0.67
N LEU A 133 9.88 -24.55 -0.33
CA LEU A 133 9.75 -25.97 -0.62
C LEU A 133 11.05 -26.54 -1.18
N ASN A 134 11.45 -27.71 -0.67
CA ASN A 134 12.57 -28.46 -1.23
C ASN A 134 12.14 -29.20 -2.51
N LEU A 135 12.15 -28.48 -3.63
CA LEU A 135 11.73 -28.98 -4.93
C LEU A 135 12.92 -29.18 -5.89
N PRO A 136 12.83 -30.15 -6.82
CA PRO A 136 13.75 -30.21 -7.95
C PRO A 136 13.78 -28.88 -8.72
N PRO A 137 14.93 -28.47 -9.31
CA PRO A 137 15.06 -27.18 -9.99
C PRO A 137 13.98 -26.93 -11.05
N ALA A 138 13.64 -27.93 -11.87
CA ALA A 138 12.61 -27.81 -12.90
C ALA A 138 11.21 -27.51 -12.32
N ALA A 139 10.86 -28.10 -11.17
CA ALA A 139 9.58 -27.85 -10.51
C ALA A 139 9.54 -26.44 -9.90
N ARG A 140 10.66 -25.97 -9.33
CA ARG A 140 10.79 -24.60 -8.83
C ARG A 140 10.60 -23.57 -9.94
N GLU A 141 11.28 -23.76 -11.06
CA GLU A 141 11.17 -22.89 -12.23
C GLU A 141 9.74 -22.84 -12.78
N MET A 142 9.09 -24.01 -12.91
CA MET A 142 7.69 -24.09 -13.34
C MET A 142 6.76 -23.28 -12.43
N ILE A 143 6.90 -23.40 -11.11
CA ILE A 143 6.07 -22.67 -10.14
C ILE A 143 6.38 -21.17 -10.17
N SER A 144 7.66 -20.77 -10.22
CA SER A 144 8.05 -19.37 -10.34
C SER A 144 7.48 -18.72 -11.59
N ASN A 145 7.56 -19.40 -12.75
CA ASN A 145 7.00 -18.90 -14.00
C ASN A 145 5.48 -18.76 -13.92
N TYR A 146 4.79 -19.69 -13.26
CA TYR A 146 3.35 -19.58 -13.03
C TYR A 146 2.98 -18.36 -12.17
N ILE A 147 3.69 -18.16 -11.05
CA ILE A 147 3.51 -17.03 -10.14
C ILE A 147 3.75 -15.70 -10.87
N LEU A 148 4.86 -15.58 -11.59
CA LEU A 148 5.22 -14.39 -12.35
C LEU A 148 4.19 -14.07 -13.43
N LEU A 149 3.69 -15.08 -14.15
CA LEU A 149 2.65 -14.90 -15.15
C LEU A 149 1.37 -14.33 -14.53
N ARG A 150 0.91 -14.88 -13.40
CA ARG A 150 -0.32 -14.41 -12.73
C ARG A 150 -0.16 -12.99 -12.19
N ALA A 151 0.98 -12.69 -11.57
CA ALA A 151 1.29 -11.35 -11.07
C ALA A 151 1.33 -10.32 -12.21
N SER A 152 1.98 -10.64 -13.32
CA SER A 152 2.08 -9.76 -14.51
C SER A 152 0.71 -9.44 -15.10
N GLU A 153 -0.16 -10.45 -15.29
CA GLU A 153 -1.52 -10.26 -15.79
C GLU A 153 -2.31 -9.30 -14.87
N CYS A 154 -2.19 -9.45 -13.55
CA CYS A 154 -2.86 -8.58 -12.59
C CYS A 154 -2.28 -7.15 -12.58
N MET A 155 -0.97 -6.98 -12.77
CA MET A 155 -0.36 -5.66 -12.88
C MET A 155 -0.84 -4.91 -14.13
N GLU A 156 -0.95 -5.60 -15.28
CA GLU A 156 -1.53 -5.03 -16.49
C GLU A 156 -2.98 -4.57 -16.25
N GLU A 157 -3.76 -5.37 -15.54
CA GLU A 157 -5.14 -5.01 -15.18
C GLU A 157 -5.21 -3.80 -14.23
N ILE A 158 -4.31 -3.72 -13.23
CA ILE A 158 -4.19 -2.57 -12.33
C ILE A 158 -3.86 -1.31 -13.11
N ILE A 159 -2.84 -1.35 -13.97
CA ILE A 159 -2.43 -0.21 -14.81
C ILE A 159 -3.59 0.24 -15.69
N SER A 160 -4.26 -0.71 -16.36
CA SER A 160 -5.37 -0.39 -17.25
C SER A 160 -6.59 0.20 -16.53
N LYS A 161 -6.90 -0.23 -15.30
CA LYS A 161 -8.10 0.20 -14.58
C LYS A 161 -7.89 1.48 -13.77
N SER A 162 -6.70 1.67 -13.21
CA SER A 162 -6.38 2.86 -12.42
C SER A 162 -5.79 3.99 -13.27
N GLU A 163 -5.42 3.70 -14.52
CA GLU A 163 -4.70 4.61 -15.42
C GLU A 163 -3.38 5.14 -14.83
N VAL A 164 -2.86 4.47 -13.79
CA VAL A 164 -1.59 4.84 -13.16
C VAL A 164 -0.46 4.68 -14.17
N SER A 165 0.44 5.67 -14.21
CA SER A 165 1.68 5.54 -14.98
C SER A 165 2.49 4.35 -14.44
N PRO A 166 2.92 3.40 -15.29
CA PRO A 166 3.78 2.30 -14.86
C PRO A 166 5.09 2.76 -14.22
N GLN A 167 5.55 3.98 -14.54
CA GLN A 167 6.77 4.56 -13.95
C GLN A 167 6.60 4.97 -12.49
N LEU A 168 5.36 5.10 -12.00
CA LEU A 168 5.06 5.36 -10.60
C LEU A 168 4.94 4.09 -9.76
N LEU A 169 4.86 2.91 -10.38
CA LEU A 169 4.82 1.64 -9.65
C LEU A 169 6.24 1.22 -9.25
N ALA A 170 6.53 1.27 -7.95
CA ALA A 170 7.75 0.73 -7.35
C ALA A 170 7.48 -0.71 -6.90
N ILE A 171 8.22 -1.67 -7.46
CA ILE A 171 8.05 -3.08 -7.14
C ILE A 171 8.96 -3.47 -5.98
N GLU A 172 8.38 -4.11 -4.96
CA GLU A 172 9.09 -4.67 -3.80
C GLU A 172 9.06 -6.21 -3.79
#